data_AF-A0A937VD65-F1
#
_entry.id   AF-A0A937VD65-F1
#
_cell.length_a   1.000
_cell.length_b   1.000
_cell.length_c   1.000
_cell.angle_alpha   90.00
_cell.angle_beta   90.00
_cell.angle_gamma   90.00
#
_symmetry.space_group_name_H-M   'P 1'
#
loop_
_entity.id
_entity.type
_entity.pdbx_description
1 polymer ?
#
loop_
_entity_poly.entity_id
_entity_poly.type
_entity_poly.pdbx_seq_one_letter_code
_entity_poly.pdbx_strand_id
1 'polypeptide(L)'
;MDSYPLSLWIAVSILVYVLASVVAWYFRQARPGRLGRAVAALQAWRWRGWPREILRFGYYIGPPYAALLLGVASPRLLGLSGLDWAQSSGLGAVLSSGAFVLLLLGWWQYARATRGLAQPGEGPLVAEVAALARPWGVGALLLEVAYLEAHWAFYRAGAILLWGDYAGVFLGFAVAILEMLARPQLGSRLRQPGQADGFLLTTSLAFVVTILFLFTHNLWVCTVVHGGLALGILSLLRRWQQQPALTSG
;
A
#
# COMPACT_ATOMS: atom_id res chain seq x y z
N MET A 1 -20.99 22.87 6.82
CA MET A 1 -20.63 22.00 5.68
C MET A 1 -21.14 20.63 6.02
N ASP A 2 -22.06 20.11 5.20
CA ASP A 2 -22.65 18.80 5.44
C ASP A 2 -21.56 17.73 5.30
N SER A 3 -21.46 16.86 6.29
CA SER A 3 -20.46 15.78 6.38
C SER A 3 -20.87 14.52 5.58
N TYR A 4 -22.10 14.47 5.08
CA TYR A 4 -22.67 13.40 4.27
C TYR A 4 -22.06 13.15 2.88
N PRO A 5 -21.53 14.15 2.13
CA PRO A 5 -20.98 13.88 0.82
C PRO A 5 -19.73 13.01 0.94
N LEU A 6 -18.78 13.36 1.80
CA LEU A 6 -17.47 12.68 1.84
C LEU A 6 -17.55 11.20 2.23
N SER A 7 -18.43 10.84 3.17
CA SER A 7 -18.65 9.43 3.54
C SER A 7 -19.24 8.59 2.40
N LEU A 8 -20.14 9.17 1.58
CA LEU A 8 -20.67 8.53 0.39
C LEU A 8 -19.56 8.28 -0.64
N TRP A 9 -18.67 9.25 -0.86
CA TRP A 9 -17.52 9.08 -1.75
C TRP A 9 -16.59 7.94 -1.30
N ILE A 10 -16.32 7.85 0.01
CA ILE A 10 -15.54 6.74 0.58
C ILE A 10 -16.26 5.41 0.37
N ALA A 11 -17.56 5.33 0.65
CA ALA A 11 -18.35 4.12 0.45
C ALA A 11 -18.35 3.66 -1.02
N VAL A 12 -18.51 4.59 -1.97
CA VAL A 12 -18.43 4.32 -3.41
C VAL A 12 -17.03 3.83 -3.80
N SER A 13 -15.98 4.46 -3.29
CA SER A 13 -14.59 4.04 -3.52
C SER A 13 -14.36 2.59 -3.09
N ILE A 14 -14.78 2.24 -1.87
CA ILE A 14 -14.68 0.87 -1.33
C ILE A 14 -15.51 -0.10 -2.18
N LEU A 15 -16.72 0.27 -2.59
CA LEU A 15 -17.57 -0.59 -3.42
C LEU A 15 -16.91 -0.88 -4.77
N VAL A 16 -16.37 0.15 -5.44
CA VAL A 16 -15.63 0.01 -6.69
C VAL A 16 -14.44 -0.92 -6.50
N TYR A 17 -13.70 -0.76 -5.40
CA TYR A 17 -12.57 -1.61 -5.06
C TYR A 17 -12.94 -3.09 -4.91
N VAL A 18 -13.99 -3.37 -4.13
CA VAL A 18 -14.47 -4.72 -3.86
C VAL A 18 -14.94 -5.38 -5.15
N LEU A 19 -15.75 -4.67 -5.94
CA LEU A 19 -16.24 -5.17 -7.24
C LEU A 19 -15.07 -5.46 -8.18
N ALA A 20 -14.11 -4.53 -8.32
CA ALA A 20 -12.94 -4.72 -9.15
C ALA A 20 -12.10 -5.93 -8.69
N SER A 21 -11.95 -6.12 -7.38
CA SER A 21 -11.21 -7.24 -6.79
C SER A 21 -11.88 -8.59 -7.03
N VAL A 22 -13.21 -8.65 -6.91
CA VAL A 22 -14.02 -9.84 -7.21
C VAL A 22 -13.96 -10.18 -8.70
N VAL A 23 -14.14 -9.18 -9.57
CA VAL A 23 -14.03 -9.34 -11.02
C VAL A 23 -12.62 -9.83 -11.40
N ALA A 24 -11.58 -9.21 -10.86
CA ALA A 24 -10.20 -9.61 -11.13
C ALA A 24 -9.85 -11.00 -10.57
N TRP A 25 -10.49 -11.44 -9.50
CA TRP A 25 -10.37 -12.81 -8.99
C TRP A 25 -11.06 -13.80 -9.93
N TYR A 26 -12.30 -13.52 -10.30
CA TYR A 26 -13.12 -14.34 -11.17
C TYR A 26 -12.45 -14.61 -12.52
N PHE A 27 -11.85 -13.58 -13.13
CA PHE A 27 -11.13 -13.68 -14.41
C PHE A 27 -9.70 -14.23 -14.30
N ARG A 28 -9.16 -14.44 -13.10
CA ARG A 28 -7.85 -15.09 -12.91
C ARG A 28 -7.91 -16.61 -12.87
N GLN A 29 -9.09 -17.18 -12.65
CA GLN A 29 -9.27 -18.62 -12.64
C GLN A 29 -9.19 -19.18 -14.07
N ALA A 30 -8.43 -20.26 -14.26
CA ALA A 30 -8.35 -20.93 -15.55
C ALA A 30 -9.74 -21.46 -15.93
N ARG A 31 -10.21 -21.11 -17.14
CA ARG A 31 -11.52 -21.55 -17.62
C ARG A 31 -11.43 -22.19 -18.99
N PRO A 32 -12.12 -23.33 -19.20
CA PRO A 32 -12.31 -23.87 -20.54
C PRO A 32 -13.23 -22.97 -21.37
N GLY A 33 -13.06 -22.99 -22.69
CA GLY A 33 -13.96 -22.33 -23.65
C GLY A 33 -13.51 -20.97 -24.20
N ARG A 34 -14.40 -20.32 -24.95
CA ARG A 34 -14.10 -19.08 -25.71
C ARG A 34 -13.70 -17.92 -24.78
N LEU A 35 -14.37 -17.78 -23.64
CA LEU A 35 -14.07 -16.74 -22.65
C LEU A 35 -12.67 -16.91 -22.03
N GLY A 36 -12.27 -18.14 -21.68
CA GLY A 36 -10.93 -18.41 -21.16
C GLY A 36 -9.83 -18.05 -22.15
N ARG A 37 -10.03 -18.35 -23.44
CA ARG A 37 -9.09 -17.97 -24.51
C ARG A 37 -9.03 -16.45 -24.71
N ALA A 38 -10.17 -15.76 -24.70
CA ALA A 38 -10.20 -14.30 -24.82
C ALA A 38 -9.50 -13.61 -23.63
N VAL A 39 -9.73 -14.09 -22.41
CA VAL A 39 -9.03 -13.61 -21.22
C VAL A 39 -7.53 -13.91 -21.33
N ALA A 40 -7.12 -15.10 -21.74
CA ALA A 40 -5.71 -15.43 -21.94
C ALA A 40 -5.05 -14.52 -23.00
N ALA A 41 -5.74 -14.26 -24.12
CA ALA A 41 -5.27 -13.34 -25.16
C ALA A 41 -5.12 -11.91 -24.63
N LEU A 42 -6.09 -11.41 -23.86
CA LEU A 42 -6.00 -10.12 -23.19
C LEU A 42 -4.87 -10.10 -22.16
N GLN A 43 -4.66 -11.19 -21.43
CA GLN A 43 -3.60 -11.33 -20.45
C GLN A 43 -2.20 -11.34 -21.08
N ALA A 44 -2.07 -11.90 -22.28
CA ALA A 44 -0.85 -11.96 -23.08
C ALA A 44 -0.59 -10.69 -23.92
N TRP A 45 -1.54 -9.74 -23.95
CA TRP A 45 -1.39 -8.53 -24.75
C TRP A 45 -0.23 -7.67 -24.26
N ARG A 46 0.71 -7.36 -25.16
CA ARG A 46 1.95 -6.60 -24.87
C ARG A 46 1.70 -5.26 -24.16
N TRP A 47 0.57 -4.61 -24.44
CA TRP A 47 0.24 -3.29 -23.91
C TRP A 47 -0.68 -3.32 -22.67
N ARG A 48 -0.96 -4.50 -22.12
CA ARG A 48 -1.84 -4.68 -20.95
C ARG A 48 -1.44 -3.83 -19.73
N GLY A 49 -0.17 -3.45 -19.61
CA GLY A 49 0.32 -2.58 -18.53
C GLY A 49 -0.34 -1.20 -18.54
N TRP A 50 -0.55 -0.61 -19.71
CA TRP A 50 -1.05 0.78 -19.83
C TRP A 50 -2.49 0.95 -19.33
N PRO A 51 -3.49 0.17 -19.81
CA PRO A 51 -4.85 0.26 -19.30
C PRO A 51 -4.91 0.01 -17.79
N ARG A 52 -4.08 -0.91 -17.27
CA ARG A 52 -4.00 -1.17 -15.85
C ARG A 52 -3.52 0.05 -15.08
N GLU A 53 -2.43 0.68 -15.48
CA GLU A 53 -1.91 1.85 -14.77
C GLU A 53 -2.85 3.07 -14.89
N ILE A 54 -3.53 3.26 -16.03
CA ILE A 54 -4.57 4.30 -16.17
C ILE A 54 -5.72 4.06 -15.19
N LEU A 55 -6.21 2.82 -15.08
CA LEU A 55 -7.27 2.48 -14.13
C LEU A 55 -6.82 2.66 -12.68
N ARG A 56 -5.56 2.33 -12.37
CA ARG A 56 -4.99 2.53 -11.03
C ARG A 56 -4.84 4.01 -10.70
N PHE A 57 -4.32 4.80 -11.62
CA PHE A 57 -4.24 6.25 -11.47
C PHE A 57 -5.63 6.83 -11.22
N GLY A 58 -6.62 6.46 -12.04
CA GLY A 58 -8.00 6.90 -11.89
C GLY A 58 -8.60 6.48 -10.55
N TYR A 59 -8.29 5.29 -10.05
CA TYR A 59 -8.78 4.80 -8.77
C TYR A 59 -8.12 5.48 -7.56
N TYR A 60 -6.79 5.60 -7.54
CA TYR A 60 -6.05 6.10 -6.38
C TYR A 60 -6.02 7.64 -6.31
N ILE A 61 -6.00 8.32 -7.46
CA ILE A 61 -5.91 9.78 -7.54
C ILE A 61 -7.28 10.42 -7.85
N GLY A 62 -8.13 9.73 -8.61
CA GLY A 62 -9.41 10.29 -9.07
C GLY A 62 -10.34 10.72 -7.93
N PRO A 63 -10.69 9.85 -6.96
CA PRO A 63 -11.55 10.23 -5.84
C PRO A 63 -11.01 11.40 -4.99
N PRO A 64 -9.76 11.40 -4.48
CA PRO A 64 -9.24 12.56 -3.73
C PRO A 64 -9.24 13.83 -4.56
N TYR A 65 -8.87 13.75 -5.84
CA TYR A 65 -8.82 14.92 -6.72
C TYR A 65 -10.22 15.48 -7.02
N ALA A 66 -11.20 14.61 -7.31
CA ALA A 66 -12.59 15.00 -7.52
C ALA A 66 -13.21 15.62 -6.25
N ALA A 67 -12.92 15.05 -5.07
CA ALA A 67 -13.38 15.59 -3.80
C ALA A 67 -12.81 17.00 -3.53
N LEU A 68 -11.57 17.27 -3.93
CA LEU A 68 -10.97 18.61 -3.87
C LEU A 68 -11.65 19.58 -4.85
N LEU A 69 -11.83 19.18 -6.11
CA LEU A 69 -12.47 20.02 -7.13
C LEU A 69 -13.91 20.41 -6.77
N LEU A 70 -14.64 19.50 -6.14
CA LEU A 70 -16.01 19.72 -5.69
C LEU A 70 -16.10 20.41 -4.33
N GLY A 71 -14.97 20.74 -3.69
CA GLY A 71 -14.93 21.40 -2.37
C GLY A 71 -15.43 20.52 -1.22
N VAL A 72 -15.58 19.21 -1.44
CA VAL A 72 -16.01 18.23 -0.42
C VAL A 72 -14.87 17.90 0.53
N ALA A 73 -13.63 17.92 0.04
CA ALA A 73 -12.42 17.79 0.85
C ALA A 73 -11.63 19.10 0.83
N SER A 74 -10.93 19.42 1.92
CA SER A 74 -10.02 20.55 1.98
C SER A 74 -8.57 20.09 1.74
N PRO A 75 -7.72 20.90 1.08
CA PRO A 75 -6.29 20.59 0.94
C PRO A 75 -5.59 20.37 2.28
N ARG A 76 -6.03 21.05 3.33
CA ARG A 76 -5.48 20.92 4.69
C ARG A 76 -5.75 19.53 5.28
N LEU A 77 -6.96 18.99 5.14
CA LEU A 77 -7.31 17.65 5.65
C LEU A 77 -6.55 16.54 4.94
N LEU A 78 -6.19 16.74 3.67
CA LEU A 78 -5.35 15.81 2.91
C LEU A 78 -3.85 15.98 3.20
N GLY A 79 -3.45 16.96 4.01
CA GLY A 79 -2.05 17.27 4.29
C GLY A 79 -1.29 17.86 3.10
N LEU A 80 -1.99 18.56 2.21
CA LEU A 80 -1.43 19.23 1.02
C LEU A 80 -1.09 20.71 1.26
N SER A 81 -1.61 21.33 2.31
CA SER A 81 -1.43 22.76 2.61
C SER A 81 -1.19 23.02 4.10
N GLY A 82 -0.56 24.15 4.44
CA GLY A 82 -0.21 24.49 5.83
C GLY A 82 1.02 23.73 6.33
N LEU A 83 2.00 23.55 5.44
CA LEU A 83 3.17 22.70 5.67
C LEU A 83 4.21 23.41 6.55
N ASP A 84 4.31 23.02 7.82
CA ASP A 84 5.47 23.38 8.66
C ASP A 84 6.61 22.40 8.39
N TRP A 85 7.41 22.68 7.37
CA TRP A 85 8.52 21.82 6.98
C TRP A 85 9.57 21.66 8.07
N ALA A 86 9.83 22.68 8.89
CA ALA A 86 10.85 22.60 9.93
C ALA A 86 10.43 21.63 11.03
N GLN A 87 9.21 21.80 11.56
CA GLN A 87 8.69 20.92 12.61
C GLN A 87 8.43 19.50 12.07
N SER A 88 7.81 19.39 10.90
CA SER A 88 7.46 18.09 10.32
C SER A 88 8.69 17.28 9.91
N SER A 89 9.78 17.92 9.47
CA SER A 89 11.04 17.22 9.15
C SER A 89 11.74 16.71 10.41
N GLY A 90 11.78 17.49 11.48
CA GLY A 90 12.41 17.07 12.74
C GLY A 90 11.70 15.88 13.40
N LEU A 91 10.39 16.01 13.62
CA LEU A 91 9.58 14.90 14.17
C LEU A 91 9.53 13.72 13.20
N GLY A 92 9.39 13.99 11.90
CA GLY A 92 9.36 12.95 10.89
C GLY A 92 10.65 12.15 10.84
N ALA A 93 11.81 12.78 10.97
CA ALA A 93 13.11 12.10 11.01
C ALA A 93 13.24 11.18 12.23
N VAL A 94 12.84 11.63 13.42
CA VAL A 94 12.89 10.82 14.65
C VAL A 94 11.95 9.62 14.55
N LEU A 95 10.68 9.86 14.18
CA LEU A 95 9.68 8.80 14.06
C LEU A 95 10.04 7.79 12.97
N SER A 96 10.50 8.27 11.80
CA SER A 96 10.91 7.39 10.69
C SER A 96 12.13 6.55 11.03
N SER A 97 13.12 7.10 11.75
CA SER A 97 14.29 6.34 12.19
C SER A 97 13.91 5.23 13.17
N GLY A 98 13.09 5.55 14.18
CA GLY A 98 12.58 4.57 15.13
C GLY A 98 11.74 3.48 14.45
N ALA A 99 10.82 3.88 13.57
CA ALA A 99 10.01 2.96 12.79
C ALA A 99 10.86 2.07 11.86
N PHE A 100 11.89 2.63 11.22
CA PHE A 100 12.80 1.88 10.37
C PHE A 100 13.51 0.77 11.14
N VAL A 101 14.07 1.09 12.31
CA VAL A 101 14.76 0.10 13.16
C VAL A 101 13.78 -0.99 13.60
N LEU A 102 12.59 -0.62 14.08
CA LEU A 102 11.58 -1.58 14.55
C LEU A 102 11.07 -2.49 13.41
N LEU A 103 10.76 -1.92 12.25
CA LEU A 103 10.33 -2.69 11.09
C LEU A 103 11.45 -3.58 10.57
N LEU A 104 12.69 -3.09 10.52
CA LEU A 104 13.83 -3.88 10.10
C LEU A 104 14.05 -5.06 11.03
N LEU A 105 14.04 -4.85 12.34
CA LEU A 105 14.16 -5.92 13.33
C LEU A 105 13.00 -6.90 13.24
N GLY A 106 11.76 -6.40 13.08
CA GLY A 106 10.57 -7.23 12.92
C GLY A 106 10.63 -8.11 11.68
N TRP A 107 10.99 -7.55 10.52
CA TRP A 107 11.14 -8.29 9.26
C TRP A 107 12.32 -9.25 9.30
N TRP A 108 13.42 -8.87 9.96
CA TRP A 108 14.55 -9.76 10.17
C TRP A 108 14.16 -10.97 11.01
N GLN A 109 13.49 -10.77 12.14
CA GLN A 109 13.00 -11.87 12.99
C GLN A 109 11.97 -12.73 12.27
N TYR A 110 11.01 -12.11 11.57
CA TYR A 110 10.01 -12.82 10.76
C TYR A 110 10.69 -13.73 9.73
N ALA A 111 11.62 -13.17 8.94
CA ALA A 111 12.36 -13.91 7.93
C ALA A 111 13.22 -15.02 8.54
N ARG A 112 13.81 -14.83 9.73
CA ARG A 112 14.53 -15.90 10.45
C ARG A 112 13.58 -17.03 10.86
N ALA A 113 12.41 -16.69 11.37
CA ALA A 113 11.42 -17.66 11.85
C ALA A 113 10.78 -18.46 10.71
N THR A 114 10.58 -17.85 9.54
CA THR A 114 9.92 -18.50 8.39
C THR A 114 10.86 -19.29 7.48
N ARG A 115 12.19 -19.13 7.61
CA ARG A 115 13.19 -19.85 6.80
C ARG A 115 13.02 -21.37 6.77
N GLY A 116 12.65 -21.97 7.88
CA GLY A 116 12.46 -23.43 7.98
C GLY A 116 11.08 -23.92 7.51
N LEU A 117 10.14 -23.00 7.27
CA LEU A 117 8.76 -23.29 6.88
C LEU A 117 8.49 -22.98 5.40
N ALA A 118 9.32 -22.12 4.81
CA ALA A 118 9.22 -21.70 3.42
C ALA A 118 9.65 -22.83 2.47
N GLN A 119 8.91 -23.00 1.37
CA GLN A 119 9.37 -23.85 0.27
C GLN A 119 10.59 -23.23 -0.43
N PRO A 120 11.41 -24.03 -1.13
CA PRO A 120 12.49 -23.50 -1.95
C PRO A 120 11.97 -22.47 -2.96
N GLY A 121 12.47 -21.23 -2.88
CA GLY A 121 12.02 -20.11 -3.72
C GLY A 121 10.87 -19.27 -3.13
N GLU A 122 10.31 -19.65 -1.98
CA GLU A 122 9.23 -18.93 -1.27
C GLU A 122 9.74 -18.20 -0.02
N GLY A 123 10.83 -17.45 -0.17
CA GLY A 123 11.33 -16.56 0.88
C GLY A 123 10.43 -15.35 1.13
N PRO A 124 10.67 -14.59 2.21
CA PRO A 124 9.83 -13.47 2.54
C PRO A 124 9.98 -12.34 1.52
N LEU A 125 8.86 -11.74 1.12
CA LEU A 125 8.79 -10.64 0.14
C LEU A 125 9.53 -10.92 -1.19
N VAL A 126 9.62 -12.18 -1.62
CA VAL A 126 10.36 -12.55 -2.84
C VAL A 126 9.83 -11.83 -4.09
N ALA A 127 8.51 -11.70 -4.22
CA ALA A 127 7.90 -11.02 -5.37
C ALA A 127 8.25 -9.53 -5.42
N GLU A 128 8.22 -8.87 -4.26
CA GLU A 128 8.53 -7.45 -4.08
C GLU A 128 10.02 -7.18 -4.30
N VAL A 129 10.90 -8.03 -3.75
CA VAL A 129 12.35 -7.95 -3.98
C VAL A 129 12.69 -8.18 -5.45
N ALA A 130 12.05 -9.15 -6.10
CA ALA A 130 12.24 -9.40 -7.53
C ALA A 130 11.72 -8.24 -8.39
N ALA A 131 10.63 -7.57 -7.99
CA ALA A 131 10.12 -6.40 -8.67
C ALA A 131 11.11 -5.22 -8.61
N LEU A 132 11.81 -5.05 -7.49
CA LEU A 132 12.83 -4.01 -7.33
C LEU A 132 14.03 -4.20 -8.27
N ALA A 133 14.34 -5.44 -8.67
CA ALA A 133 15.42 -5.76 -9.59
C ALA A 133 15.09 -5.48 -11.07
N ARG A 134 13.83 -5.24 -11.41
CA ARG A 134 13.42 -4.94 -12.79
C ARG A 134 13.83 -3.53 -13.22
N PRO A 135 14.00 -3.27 -14.52
CA PRO A 135 14.09 -1.90 -15.03
C PRO A 135 12.91 -1.08 -14.50
N TRP A 136 13.19 0.11 -13.97
CA TRP A 136 12.20 1.00 -13.32
C TRP A 136 11.55 0.46 -12.04
N GLY A 137 12.04 -0.62 -11.43
CA GLY A 137 11.47 -1.21 -10.22
C GLY A 137 11.33 -0.22 -9.05
N VAL A 138 12.36 0.62 -8.81
CA VAL A 138 12.32 1.70 -7.81
C VAL A 138 11.24 2.73 -8.15
N GLY A 139 11.18 3.19 -9.40
CA GLY A 139 10.18 4.17 -9.84
C GLY A 139 8.76 3.65 -9.71
N ALA A 140 8.53 2.37 -10.06
CA ALA A 140 7.24 1.72 -9.88
C ALA A 140 6.84 1.60 -8.40
N LEU A 141 7.79 1.30 -7.52
CA LEU A 141 7.54 1.28 -6.07
C LEU A 141 7.19 2.68 -5.54
N LEU A 142 7.92 3.72 -5.94
CA LEU A 142 7.64 5.09 -5.50
C LEU A 142 6.29 5.59 -6.02
N LEU A 143 5.90 5.21 -7.24
CA LEU A 143 4.57 5.49 -7.77
C LEU A 143 3.48 4.75 -6.98
N GLU A 144 3.71 3.49 -6.60
CA GLU A 144 2.80 2.74 -5.73
C GLU A 144 2.60 3.45 -4.39
N VAL A 145 3.69 3.92 -3.79
CA VAL A 145 3.64 4.66 -2.53
C VAL A 145 2.84 5.94 -2.67
N ALA A 146 3.05 6.71 -3.74
CA ALA A 146 2.29 7.93 -4.00
C ALA A 146 0.78 7.64 -4.17
N TYR A 147 0.43 6.56 -4.88
CA TYR A 147 -0.96 6.11 -5.01
C TYR A 147 -1.59 5.73 -3.67
N LEU A 148 -0.90 4.94 -2.86
CA LEU A 148 -1.40 4.54 -1.55
C LEU A 148 -1.55 5.73 -0.61
N GLU A 149 -0.56 6.64 -0.56
CA GLU A 149 -0.64 7.80 0.32
C GLU A 149 -1.76 8.76 -0.06
N ALA A 150 -1.93 9.05 -1.35
CA ALA A 150 -3.03 9.92 -1.83
C ALA A 150 -4.40 9.35 -1.44
N HIS A 151 -4.58 8.04 -1.61
CA HIS A 151 -5.82 7.35 -1.32
C HIS A 151 -6.08 7.16 0.17
N TRP A 152 -5.05 6.87 0.96
CA TRP A 152 -5.19 6.81 2.42
C TRP A 152 -5.42 8.18 3.04
N ALA A 153 -4.82 9.24 2.49
CA ALA A 153 -5.11 10.60 2.89
C ALA A 153 -6.59 10.95 2.68
N PHE A 154 -7.18 10.48 1.58
CA PHE A 154 -8.61 10.61 1.32
C PHE A 154 -9.48 9.94 2.41
N TYR A 155 -9.17 8.69 2.78
CA TYR A 155 -9.88 7.99 3.85
C TYR A 155 -9.70 8.65 5.22
N ARG A 156 -8.48 9.11 5.53
CA ARG A 156 -8.21 9.88 6.76
C ARG A 156 -8.97 11.19 6.78
N ALA A 157 -8.98 11.96 5.69
CA ALA A 157 -9.69 13.24 5.62
C ALA A 157 -11.19 13.10 5.90
N GLY A 158 -11.83 12.07 5.35
CA GLY A 158 -13.24 11.79 5.65
C GLY A 158 -13.48 11.38 7.09
N ALA A 159 -12.61 10.54 7.65
CA ALA A 159 -12.73 10.13 9.04
C ALA A 159 -12.45 11.28 10.03
N ILE A 160 -11.48 12.15 9.74
CA ILE A 160 -11.17 13.36 10.53
C ILE A 160 -12.35 14.31 10.55
N LEU A 161 -13.01 14.52 9.41
CA LEU A 161 -14.20 15.39 9.34
C LEU A 161 -15.33 14.92 10.27
N LEU A 162 -15.44 13.61 10.48
CA LEU A 162 -16.51 12.99 11.26
C LEU A 162 -16.16 12.78 12.74
N TRP A 163 -14.90 12.48 13.04
CA TRP A 163 -14.46 12.00 14.36
C TRP A 163 -13.30 12.80 14.98
N GLY A 164 -12.86 13.89 14.33
CA GLY A 164 -11.72 14.70 14.75
C GLY A 164 -10.37 14.06 14.43
N ASP A 165 -9.28 14.79 14.72
CA ASP A 165 -7.94 14.44 14.23
C ASP A 165 -7.46 13.07 14.74
N TYR A 166 -7.47 12.86 16.06
CA TYR A 166 -6.94 11.62 16.64
C TYR A 166 -7.70 10.38 16.19
N ALA A 167 -9.01 10.31 16.45
CA ALA A 167 -9.82 9.16 16.09
C ALA A 167 -9.95 9.02 14.57
N GLY A 168 -10.08 10.13 13.84
CA GLY A 168 -10.21 10.15 12.39
C GLY A 168 -9.00 9.57 11.67
N VAL A 169 -7.78 9.89 12.11
CA VAL A 169 -6.56 9.33 11.50
C VAL A 169 -6.52 7.81 11.62
N PHE A 170 -6.82 7.25 12.80
CA PHE A 170 -6.85 5.79 13.01
C PHE A 170 -8.05 5.11 12.34
N LEU A 171 -9.23 5.76 12.30
CA LEU A 171 -10.39 5.24 11.58
C LEU A 171 -10.15 5.22 10.07
N GLY A 172 -9.48 6.22 9.51
CA GLY A 172 -9.06 6.22 8.10
C GLY A 172 -8.12 5.05 7.78
N PHE A 173 -7.18 4.75 8.68
CA PHE A 173 -6.36 3.54 8.60
C PHE A 173 -7.22 2.26 8.68
N ALA A 174 -8.15 2.17 9.62
CA ALA A 174 -9.04 1.02 9.74
C ALA A 174 -9.86 0.78 8.45
N VAL A 175 -10.36 1.85 7.81
CA VAL A 175 -11.04 1.78 6.52
C VAL A 175 -10.11 1.24 5.43
N ALA A 176 -8.87 1.71 5.34
CA ALA A 176 -7.88 1.19 4.40
C ALA A 176 -7.61 -0.31 4.61
N ILE A 177 -7.53 -0.76 5.86
CA ILE A 177 -7.36 -2.18 6.19
C ILE A 177 -8.59 -2.99 5.82
N LEU A 178 -9.81 -2.52 6.13
CA LEU A 178 -11.04 -3.20 5.74
C LEU A 178 -11.13 -3.38 4.22
N GLU A 179 -10.77 -2.34 3.47
CA GLU A 179 -10.67 -2.41 2.01
C GLU A 179 -9.67 -3.50 1.56
N MET A 180 -8.47 -3.54 2.15
CA MET A 180 -7.48 -4.56 1.84
C MET A 180 -7.93 -5.98 2.23
N LEU A 181 -8.64 -6.12 3.35
CA LEU A 181 -9.19 -7.39 3.85
C LEU A 181 -10.32 -7.93 2.95
N ALA A 182 -11.03 -7.07 2.23
CA ALA A 182 -12.09 -7.47 1.32
C ALA A 182 -11.59 -8.21 0.07
N ARG A 183 -10.26 -8.35 -0.12
CA ARG A 183 -9.67 -9.13 -1.22
C ARG A 183 -9.93 -10.63 -1.02
N PRO A 184 -10.61 -11.31 -1.96
CA PRO A 184 -10.94 -12.74 -1.80
C PRO A 184 -9.71 -13.64 -1.73
N GLN A 185 -8.55 -13.22 -2.28
CA GLN A 185 -7.32 -14.01 -2.25
C GLN A 185 -6.58 -13.95 -0.91
N LEU A 186 -6.93 -13.01 -0.01
CA LEU A 186 -6.16 -12.80 1.19
C LEU A 186 -6.31 -13.95 2.18
N GLY A 187 -7.52 -14.51 2.32
CA GLY A 187 -7.78 -15.61 3.26
C GLY A 187 -6.95 -16.86 2.97
N SER A 188 -6.73 -17.22 1.70
CA SER A 188 -5.87 -18.34 1.34
C SER A 188 -4.38 -18.02 1.56
N ARG A 189 -3.96 -16.78 1.28
CA ARG A 189 -2.58 -16.33 1.44
C ARG A 189 -2.15 -16.25 2.90
N LEU A 190 -3.03 -15.82 3.80
CA LEU A 190 -2.73 -15.75 5.24
C LEU A 190 -2.49 -17.13 5.88
N ARG A 191 -2.95 -18.21 5.24
CA ARG A 191 -2.74 -19.58 5.72
C ARG A 191 -1.38 -20.17 5.29
N GLN A 192 -0.65 -19.50 4.40
CA GLN A 192 0.60 -19.99 3.83
C GLN A 192 1.73 -18.99 4.12
N PRO A 193 2.76 -19.38 4.89
CA PRO A 193 3.92 -18.53 5.15
C PRO A 193 4.52 -17.98 3.84
N GLY A 194 4.93 -16.71 3.83
CA GLY A 194 5.52 -16.07 2.65
C GLY A 194 4.52 -15.51 1.63
N GLN A 195 3.25 -15.94 1.64
CA GLN A 195 2.28 -15.51 0.62
C GLN A 195 1.47 -14.25 0.99
N ALA A 196 1.43 -13.90 2.28
CA ALA A 196 0.76 -12.70 2.79
C ALA A 196 1.73 -11.53 3.06
N ASP A 197 3.01 -11.69 2.75
CA ASP A 197 4.06 -10.76 3.14
C ASP A 197 3.86 -9.35 2.61
N GLY A 198 3.45 -9.21 1.34
CA GLY A 198 3.13 -7.90 0.77
C GLY A 198 1.99 -7.21 1.54
N PHE A 199 0.98 -7.96 1.98
CA PHE A 199 -0.09 -7.41 2.82
C PHE A 199 0.43 -6.98 4.20
N LEU A 200 1.28 -7.79 4.84
CA LEU A 200 1.90 -7.47 6.13
C LEU A 200 2.81 -6.23 6.02
N LEU A 201 3.58 -6.11 4.94
CA LEU A 201 4.45 -4.97 4.69
C LEU A 201 3.64 -3.71 4.48
N THR A 202 2.64 -3.75 3.59
CA THR A 202 1.76 -2.60 3.35
C THR A 202 1.02 -2.18 4.62
N THR A 203 0.50 -3.12 5.40
CA THR A 203 -0.23 -2.83 6.65
C THR A 203 0.68 -2.22 7.71
N SER A 204 1.90 -2.74 7.88
CA SER A 204 2.87 -2.21 8.84
C SER A 204 3.36 -0.81 8.44
N LEU A 205 3.62 -0.57 7.16
CA LEU A 205 3.94 0.77 6.65
C LEU A 205 2.75 1.72 6.79
N ALA A 206 1.53 1.27 6.46
CA ALA A 206 0.29 2.03 6.63
C ALA A 206 0.09 2.49 8.08
N PHE A 207 0.40 1.63 9.05
CA PHE A 207 0.33 1.98 10.46
C PHE A 207 1.38 3.05 10.84
N VAL A 208 2.62 2.90 10.39
CA VAL A 208 3.69 3.89 10.62
C VAL A 208 3.34 5.25 10.03
N VAL A 209 2.87 5.30 8.78
CA VAL A 209 2.51 6.58 8.14
C VAL A 209 1.26 7.20 8.76
N THR A 210 0.38 6.39 9.37
CA THR A 210 -0.78 6.88 10.14
C THR A 210 -0.33 7.63 11.38
N ILE A 211 0.61 7.07 12.14
CA ILE A 211 1.24 7.76 13.29
C ILE A 211 1.97 9.01 12.80
N LEU A 212 2.75 8.91 11.73
CA LEU A 212 3.49 10.04 11.18
C LEU A 212 2.56 11.18 10.72
N PHE A 213 1.44 10.84 10.08
CA PHE A 213 0.45 11.82 9.63
C PHE A 213 -0.22 12.51 10.83
N LEU A 214 -0.54 11.78 11.90
CA LEU A 214 -1.11 12.36 13.12
C LEU A 214 -0.24 13.50 13.68
N PHE A 215 1.08 13.39 13.58
CA PHE A 215 2.00 14.40 14.10
C PHE A 215 2.40 15.45 13.07
N THR A 216 2.48 15.11 11.79
CA THR A 216 3.02 16.02 10.76
C THR A 216 1.96 16.71 9.92
N HIS A 217 0.77 16.09 9.76
CA HIS A 217 -0.28 16.51 8.82
C HIS A 217 0.28 16.85 7.42
N ASN A 218 1.32 16.12 6.99
CA ASN A 218 2.07 16.43 5.77
C ASN A 218 2.16 15.20 4.88
N LEU A 219 1.39 15.21 3.78
CA LEU A 219 1.33 14.09 2.84
C LEU A 219 2.67 13.78 2.19
N TRP A 220 3.45 14.82 1.91
CA TRP A 220 4.75 14.69 1.25
C TRP A 220 5.77 14.02 2.16
N VAL A 221 5.79 14.39 3.45
CA VAL A 221 6.62 13.72 4.45
C VAL A 221 6.21 12.25 4.59
N CYS A 222 4.91 11.95 4.65
CA CYS A 222 4.41 10.58 4.66
C CYS A 222 4.87 9.79 3.41
N THR A 223 4.77 10.39 2.23
CA THR A 223 5.16 9.76 0.95
C THR A 223 6.65 9.46 0.90
N VAL A 224 7.49 10.43 1.27
CA VAL A 224 8.96 10.25 1.29
C VAL A 224 9.37 9.21 2.32
N VAL A 225 8.81 9.27 3.54
CA VAL A 225 9.13 8.31 4.60
C VAL A 225 8.67 6.90 4.23
N HIS A 226 7.43 6.74 3.74
CA HIS A 226 6.92 5.45 3.29
C HIS A 226 7.82 4.85 2.21
N GLY A 227 8.14 5.63 1.18
CA GLY A 227 9.02 5.20 0.09
C GLY A 227 10.41 4.80 0.59
N GLY A 228 11.00 5.61 1.47
CA GLY A 228 12.31 5.34 2.07
C GLY A 228 12.32 4.07 2.92
N LEU A 229 11.31 3.87 3.77
CA LEU A 229 11.15 2.67 4.59
C LEU A 229 10.99 1.42 3.72
N ALA A 230 10.09 1.47 2.73
CA ALA A 230 9.85 0.35 1.82
C ALA A 230 11.11 -0.02 1.04
N LEU A 231 11.79 0.98 0.45
CA LEU A 231 13.04 0.78 -0.28
C LEU A 231 14.15 0.23 0.62
N GLY A 232 14.30 0.76 1.84
CA GLY A 232 15.31 0.32 2.79
C GLY A 232 15.12 -1.14 3.21
N ILE A 233 13.89 -1.52 3.60
CA ILE A 233 13.55 -2.90 3.97
C ILE A 233 13.80 -3.85 2.80
N LEU A 234 13.26 -3.55 1.61
CA LEU A 234 13.41 -4.41 0.44
C LEU A 234 14.86 -4.52 -0.03
N SER A 235 15.64 -3.44 0.04
CA SER A 235 17.06 -3.45 -0.32
C SER A 235 17.90 -4.29 0.63
N LEU A 236 17.61 -4.23 1.94
CA LEU A 236 18.30 -5.03 2.95
C LEU A 236 17.94 -6.51 2.84
N LEU A 237 16.65 -6.83 2.65
CA LEU A 237 16.20 -8.20 2.42
C LEU A 237 16.82 -8.79 1.14
N ARG A 238 16.91 -8.01 0.06
CA ARG A 238 17.60 -8.42 -1.17
C ARG A 238 19.06 -8.80 -0.91
N ARG A 239 19.80 -7.96 -0.19
CA ARG A 239 21.20 -8.25 0.16
C ARG A 239 21.33 -9.52 0.97
N TRP A 240 20.41 -9.74 1.91
CA TRP A 240 20.44 -10.91 2.77
C TRP A 240 20.08 -12.20 2.02
N GLN A 241 19.13 -12.15 1.08
CA GLN A 241 18.79 -13.27 0.20
C GLN A 241 19.94 -13.64 -0.75
N GLN A 242 20.83 -12.70 -1.08
CA GLN A 242 21.99 -12.91 -1.95
C GLN A 242 23.22 -13.43 -1.21
N GLN A 243 23.24 -13.42 0.13
CA GLN A 243 24.35 -14.02 0.86
C GLN A 243 24.32 -15.54 0.63
N PRO A 244 25.38 -16.15 0.07
CA PRO A 244 25.47 -17.60 -0.01
C PRO A 244 25.30 -18.15 1.40
N ALA A 245 24.64 -19.31 1.53
CA ALA A 245 24.58 -20.04 2.80
C ALA A 245 26.01 -20.43 3.19
N LEU A 246 26.74 -19.49 3.80
CA LEU A 246 28.03 -19.76 4.38
C LEU A 246 27.77 -20.72 5.53
N THR A 247 28.45 -21.87 5.44
CA THR A 247 28.58 -22.92 6.46
C THR A 247 27.34 -23.77 6.74
N SER A 248 27.07 -24.74 5.87
CA SER A 248 26.74 -26.10 6.33
C SER A 248 28.02 -26.94 6.24
N GLY A 249 28.89 -26.76 7.24
CA GLY A 249 30.03 -27.62 7.54
C GLY A 249 29.87 -28.11 8.97
#